data_AF-A0A927Z3R1-F1
#
_entry.id   AF-A0A927Z3R1-F1
#
_cell.length_a   1.000
_cell.length_b   1.000
_cell.length_c   1.000
_cell.angle_alpha   90.00
_cell.angle_beta   90.00
_cell.angle_gamma   90.00
#
_symmetry.space_group_name_H-M   'P 1'
#
loop_
_entity.id
_entity.type
_entity.pdbx_description
1 polymer ?
#
loop_
_entity_poly.entity_id
_entity_poly.type
_entity_poly.pdbx_seq_one_letter_code
_entity_poly.pdbx_strand_id
1 'polypeptide(L)' 'MSKKMIAPIVVTVIMLAYFLFYFGILVAVIDSILLKLLFVCIPVALAVVIVFVCMQRINEIRSGEEDDLSKY' A
#
# COMPACT_ATOMS: atom_id res chain seq x y z
N MET A 1 -18.53 -8.98 5.29
CA MET A 1 -17.28 -8.20 5.46
C MET A 1 -17.46 -7.33 6.69
N SER A 2 -16.86 -7.69 7.82
CA SER A 2 -16.94 -6.90 9.06
C SER A 2 -16.52 -5.46 8.78
N LYS A 3 -17.25 -4.47 9.32
CA LYS A 3 -16.99 -3.03 9.14
C LYS A 3 -15.52 -2.65 9.43
N LYS A 4 -14.88 -3.41 10.33
CA LYS A 4 -13.45 -3.31 10.69
C LYS A 4 -12.49 -3.55 9.51
N MET A 5 -12.86 -4.36 8.51
CA MET A 5 -12.00 -4.64 7.32
C MET A 5 -12.03 -3.52 6.26
N ILE A 6 -13.00 -2.61 6.32
CA ILE A 6 -13.13 -1.52 5.34
C ILE A 6 -11.98 -0.52 5.51
N ALA A 7 -11.61 -0.22 6.75
CA ALA A 7 -10.55 0.74 7.06
C ALA A 7 -9.18 0.38 6.42
N PRO A 8 -8.60 -0.82 6.66
CA PRO A 8 -7.31 -1.17 6.07
C PRO A 8 -7.36 -1.18 4.54
N ILE A 9 -8.44 -1.68 3.93
CA ILE A 9 -8.57 -1.75 2.46
C ILE A 9 -8.66 -0.36 1.85
N VAL A 10 -9.49 0.53 2.39
CA VAL A 10 -9.64 1.90 1.87
C VAL A 10 -8.32 2.65 1.97
N VAL A 11 -7.62 2.54 3.10
CA VAL A 11 -6.30 3.18 3.28
C VAL A 11 -5.29 2.64 2.27
N THR A 12 -5.24 1.31 2.07
CA THR A 12 -4.36 0.68 1.08
C THR A 12 -4.66 1.16 -0.34
N VAL A 13 -5.93 1.24 -0.74
CA VAL A 13 -6.33 1.71 -2.07
C VAL A 13 -5.94 3.18 -2.27
N ILE A 14 -6.16 4.04 -1.28
CA ILE A 14 -5.79 5.46 -1.34
C ILE A 14 -4.27 5.60 -1.44
N MET A 15 -3.49 4.86 -0.65
CA MET A 15 -2.02 4.89 -0.73
C MET A 15 -1.51 4.43 -2.10
N LEU A 16 -2.07 3.34 -2.65
CA LEU A 16 -1.67 2.84 -3.97
C LEU A 16 -2.02 3.84 -5.06
N ALA A 17 -3.19 4.47 -5.00
CA ALA A 17 -3.59 5.52 -5.94
C ALA A 17 -2.65 6.73 -5.86
N TYR A 18 -2.31 7.18 -4.65
CA TYR A 18 -1.35 8.25 -4.42
C TYR A 18 0.05 7.91 -4.97
N PHE A 19 0.53 6.69 -4.73
CA PHE A 19 1.81 6.23 -5.29
C PHE A 19 1.79 6.18 -6.82
N LEU A 20 0.76 5.61 -7.42
CA LEU A 20 0.64 5.55 -8.87
C LEU A 20 0.61 6.95 -9.49
N PHE A 21 -0.12 7.88 -8.88
CA PHE A 21 -0.18 9.26 -9.36
C PHE A 21 1.18 9.97 -9.23
N TYR A 22 1.79 9.93 -8.05
CA TYR A 22 3.08 10.58 -7.79
C TYR A 22 4.21 10.02 -8.66
N PHE A 23 4.37 8.70 -8.68
CA PHE A 23 5.41 8.05 -9.48
C PHE A 23 5.11 8.11 -10.98
N GLY A 24 3.84 8.13 -11.38
CA GLY A 24 3.43 8.35 -12.77
C GLY A 24 3.90 9.71 -13.29
N ILE A 25 3.75 10.78 -12.50
CA ILE A 25 4.28 12.11 -12.84
C ILE A 25 5.81 12.08 -12.85
N LEU A 26 6.45 11.47 -11.86
CA LEU A 26 7.90 11.42 -11.74
C LEU A 26 8.56 10.73 -12.94
N VAL A 27 7.99 9.62 -13.42
CA VAL A 27 8.43 8.89 -14.61
C VAL A 27 8.18 9.69 -15.90
N ALA A 28 7.13 10.52 -15.94
CA ALA A 28 6.81 11.37 -17.09
C ALA A 28 7.79 12.55 -17.25
N VAL A 29 8.31 13.08 -16.15
CA VAL A 29 9.21 14.26 -16.15
C VAL A 29 10.69 13.90 -16.32
N ILE A 30 11.10 12.70 -15.90
CA ILE A 30 12.48 12.23 -16.11
C ILE A 30 12.65 11.82 -17.58
N ASP A 31 13.76 12.17 -18.23
CA ASP A 31 14.06 11.69 -19.60
C ASP A 31 14.96 10.46 -19.63
N SER A 32 15.79 10.26 -18.61
CA SER A 32 16.73 9.15 -18.54
C SER A 32 16.03 7.81 -18.28
N ILE A 33 16.15 6.88 -19.23
CA ILE A 33 15.58 5.53 -19.15
C ILE A 33 16.12 4.73 -17.97
N LEU A 34 17.43 4.85 -17.68
CA LEU A 34 18.06 4.20 -16.53
C LEU A 34 17.45 4.66 -15.20
N LEU A 35 17.26 5.97 -15.05
CA LEU A 35 16.63 6.53 -13.86
C LEU A 35 15.16 6.12 -13.77
N LYS A 36 14.40 6.13 -14.87
CA LYS A 36 13.01 5.63 -14.88
C LYS A 36 12.91 4.20 -14.35
N LEU A 37 13.78 3.30 -14.81
CA LEU A 37 13.75 1.90 -14.38
C LEU A 37 14.00 1.77 -12.87
N LEU A 38 14.98 2.50 -12.34
CA LEU A 38 15.27 2.54 -10.91
C LEU A 38 14.07 3.08 -10.11
N PHE A 39 13.48 4.19 -10.57
CA PHE A 39 12.35 4.85 -9.91
C PHE A 39 11.02 4.11 -10.08
N VAL A 40 10.91 3.14 -10.97
CA VAL A 40 9.75 2.24 -11.08
C VAL A 40 9.92 1.00 -10.20
N CYS A 41 11.13 0.44 -10.09
CA CYS A 41 11.37 -0.75 -9.26
C CYS A 41 11.06 -0.50 -7.77
N ILE A 42 11.48 0.64 -7.23
CA ILE A 42 11.27 1.00 -5.82
C ILE A 42 9.77 1.06 -5.44
N PRO A 43 8.91 1.85 -6.11
CA PRO A 43 7.49 1.92 -5.77
C PRO A 43 6.74 0.61 -6.01
N VAL A 44 7.16 -0.20 -6.98
CA VAL A 44 6.58 -1.54 -7.18
C VAL A 44 6.87 -2.43 -5.97
N ALA A 45 8.12 -2.46 -5.48
CA ALA A 45 8.47 -3.20 -4.28
C ALA A 45 7.67 -2.70 -3.05
N LEU A 46 7.54 -1.39 -2.89
CA LEU A 46 6.74 -0.81 -1.80
C LEU A 46 5.24 -1.13 -1.93
N ALA A 47 4.68 -1.12 -3.15
CA ALA A 47 3.29 -1.49 -3.38
C ALA A 47 3.00 -2.93 -2.96
N VAL A 48 3.92 -3.86 -3.26
CA VAL A 48 3.82 -5.26 -2.80
C VAL A 48 3.81 -5.32 -1.27
N VAL A 49 4.70 -4.59 -0.60
CA VAL A 49 4.75 -4.54 0.87
C VAL A 49 3.45 -3.97 1.46
N ILE A 50 2.91 -2.90 0.89
CA ILE A 50 1.65 -2.29 1.35
C ILE A 50 0.49 -3.28 1.25
N VAL A 51 0.39 -4.01 0.14
CA VAL A 51 -0.65 -5.04 -0.04
C VAL A 51 -0.44 -6.20 0.94
N PHE A 52 0.80 -6.62 1.17
CA PHE A 52 1.12 -7.67 2.12
C PHE A 52 0.72 -7.31 3.55
N VAL A 53 1.04 -6.10 4.01
CA VAL A 53 0.62 -5.60 5.34
C VAL A 53 -0.90 -5.51 5.44
N CYS A 54 -1.58 -5.08 4.37
CA CYS A 54 -3.05 -5.08 4.32
C CYS A 54 -3.62 -6.51 4.52
N MET A 55 -3.04 -7.51 3.85
CA MET A 55 -3.45 -8.90 4.02
C MET A 55 -3.19 -9.42 5.43
N GLN A 56 -2.06 -9.06 6.05
CA GLN A 56 -1.79 -9.39 7.45
C GLN A 56 -2.87 -8.81 8.37
N ARG A 57 -3.18 -7.52 8.24
CA ARG A 57 -4.24 -6.87 9.03
C ARG A 57 -5.61 -7.49 8.81
N ILE A 58 -5.96 -7.85 7.57
CA ILE A 58 -7.20 -8.56 7.28
C ILE A 58 -7.21 -9.93 7.98
N ASN A 59 -6.09 -10.65 7.98
CA ASN A 59 -5.98 -11.94 8.65
C ASN A 59 -6.05 -11.83 10.17
N GLU A 60 -5.41 -10.83 10.80
CA GLU A 60 -5.52 -10.54 12.24
C GLU A 60 -6.97 -10.24 12.65
N ILE A 61 -7.65 -9.35 11.90
CA ILE A 61 -9.08 -9.04 12.15
C ILE A 61 -9.96 -10.30 11.99
N ARG A 62 -9.59 -11.22 11.10
CA ARG A 62 -10.32 -12.47 10.86
C ARG A 62 -10.00 -13.57 11.87
N SER A 63 -8.77 -13.64 12.38
CA SER A 63 -8.36 -14.61 13.40
C SER A 63 -8.94 -14.29 14.77
N GLY A 64 -9.46 -13.06 14.96
CA GLY A 64 -9.94 -12.61 16.26
C GLY A 64 -8.79 -12.29 17.22
N GLU A 65 -7.55 -12.27 16.72
CA GLU A 65 -6.47 -11.49 17.31
C GLU A 65 -6.81 -10.03 17.04
N GLU A 66 -7.74 -9.51 17.84
CA GLU A 66 -8.05 -8.09 17.82
C GLU A 66 -6.74 -7.37 18.11
N ASP A 67 -6.21 -6.70 17.09
CA ASP A 67 -5.15 -5.69 17.16
C ASP A 67 -5.35 -4.90 18.45
N ASP A 68 -4.61 -5.28 19.49
CA ASP A 68 -4.88 -4.97 20.91
C ASP A 68 -4.61 -3.47 21.23
N LEU A 69 -4.56 -2.63 20.19
CA LEU A 69 -4.60 -1.17 20.24
C LEU A 69 -5.92 -0.64 20.85
N SER A 70 -6.97 -1.46 20.97
CA SER A 70 -8.18 -1.07 21.70
C SER A 70 -8.02 -1.08 23.23
N LYS A 71 -6.86 -1.48 23.76
CA LYS A 71 -6.55 -1.46 25.21
C LYS A 71 -5.81 -0.21 25.69
N TYR A 72 -5.58 0.78 24.83
CA TYR A 72 -4.94 2.04 25.21
C TYR A 72 -5.84 3.23 24.94
#